data_AF-A0A7S0NVB5-F1
#
_entry.id   AF-A0A7S0NVB5-F1
#
_cell.length_a   1.000
_cell.length_b   1.000
_cell.length_c   1.000
_cell.angle_alpha   90.00
_cell.angle_beta   90.00
_cell.angle_gamma   90.00
#
_symmetry.space_group_name_H-M   'P 1'
#
loop_
_entity.id
_entity.type
_entity.pdbx_description
1 polymer ?
#
loop_
_entity_poly.entity_id
_entity_poly.type
_entity_poly.pdbx_seq_one_letter_code
_entity_poly.pdbx_strand_id
1 'polypeptide(L)'
;IDVPANWELHGYGFPVYTNVDYVFEHSPPKIAYKGAEGPQYNPVGTYRKEVVIPWQPADSDTFLHIGAVTSAVYVWVNGTSIGYSQDSRLPAEFNITRAVRPGQPNVIALRVLCWCDGAFLEDQDMWWLAGITRDVFLFSRPHLHMRDISIRARLPSVGGGGDGEVEVDIDLRRARSAGDELAIV
;
A
#
# COMPACT_ATOMS: atom_id res chain seq x y z
N ILE A 1 -6.94 -13.04 11.83
CA ILE A 1 -8.09 -12.25 11.35
C ILE A 1 -8.17 -12.41 9.85
N ASP A 2 -9.38 -12.39 9.30
CA ASP A 2 -9.58 -12.37 7.86
C ASP A 2 -9.16 -11.02 7.29
N VAL A 3 -8.70 -11.02 6.05
CA VAL A 3 -8.30 -9.83 5.30
C VAL A 3 -9.16 -9.79 4.04
N PRO A 4 -9.78 -8.64 3.70
CA PRO A 4 -9.66 -7.34 4.35
C PRO A 4 -10.51 -7.18 5.63
N ALA A 5 -10.02 -6.42 6.61
CA ALA A 5 -10.73 -6.08 7.83
C ALA A 5 -10.10 -4.89 8.59
N ASN A 6 -10.94 -4.15 9.32
CA ASN A 6 -10.49 -3.30 10.43
C ASN A 6 -10.42 -4.11 11.71
N TRP A 7 -9.28 -4.13 12.41
CA TRP A 7 -9.11 -5.04 13.55
C TRP A 7 -9.99 -4.65 14.75
N GLU A 8 -10.40 -3.38 14.88
CA GLU A 8 -11.26 -2.91 15.96
C GLU A 8 -12.64 -3.57 15.90
N LEU A 9 -13.14 -3.81 14.68
CA LEU A 9 -14.42 -4.47 14.45
C LEU A 9 -14.36 -5.99 14.65
N HIS A 10 -13.16 -6.53 14.88
CA HIS A 10 -12.91 -7.94 15.17
C HIS A 10 -12.40 -8.16 16.59
N GLY A 11 -12.60 -7.18 17.49
CA GLY A 11 -12.34 -7.31 18.93
C GLY A 11 -10.92 -6.94 19.37
N TYR A 12 -10.12 -6.32 18.50
CA TYR A 12 -8.77 -5.87 18.86
C TYR A 12 -8.73 -4.35 19.04
N GLY A 13 -8.50 -3.88 20.27
CA GLY A 13 -8.56 -2.45 20.57
C GLY A 13 -10.00 -1.93 20.60
N PHE A 14 -10.20 -0.67 20.26
CA PHE A 14 -11.52 -0.03 20.24
C PHE A 14 -11.55 1.07 19.17
N PRO A 15 -12.69 1.24 18.47
CA PRO A 15 -12.85 2.32 17.51
C PRO A 15 -12.95 3.66 18.24
N VAL A 16 -12.35 4.72 17.67
CA VAL A 16 -12.44 6.08 18.22
C VAL A 16 -13.06 6.99 17.18
N TYR A 17 -14.04 7.79 17.56
CA TYR A 17 -14.62 8.82 16.70
C TYR A 17 -14.17 10.19 17.17
N THR A 18 -13.67 11.00 16.24
CA THR A 18 -13.45 12.42 16.43
C THR A 18 -13.85 13.16 15.16
N ASN A 19 -14.26 14.43 15.30
CA ASN A 19 -14.57 15.28 14.15
C ASN A 19 -13.32 16.07 13.71
N VAL A 20 -12.78 16.93 14.59
CA VAL A 20 -11.61 17.80 14.32
C VAL A 20 -10.44 17.53 15.27
N ASP A 21 -10.70 16.96 16.44
CA ASP A 21 -9.64 16.73 17.41
C ASP A 21 -8.87 15.44 17.08
N TYR A 22 -7.55 15.53 16.96
CA TYR A 22 -6.70 14.34 16.90
C TYR A 22 -6.84 13.47 18.17
N VAL A 23 -6.74 12.15 18.00
CA VAL A 23 -6.65 11.18 19.11
C VAL A 23 -5.26 11.15 19.77
N PHE A 24 -4.29 11.82 19.15
CA PHE A 24 -2.92 12.02 19.63
C PHE A 24 -2.60 13.52 19.81
N GLU A 25 -1.52 13.81 20.53
CA GLU A 25 -1.01 15.17 20.72
C GLU A 25 -0.69 15.82 19.38
N HIS A 26 -1.07 17.09 19.21
CA HIS A 26 -0.81 17.85 17.99
C HIS A 26 0.66 18.34 17.97
N SER A 27 1.58 17.41 17.70
CA SER A 27 3.03 17.65 17.70
C SER A 27 3.71 17.01 16.48
N PRO A 28 3.35 17.42 15.25
CA PRO A 28 3.89 16.81 14.03
C PRO A 28 5.43 16.93 13.97
N PRO A 29 6.15 15.88 13.50
CA PRO A 29 5.65 14.60 12.98
C PRO A 29 5.47 13.52 14.06
N LYS A 30 5.58 13.85 15.35
CA LYS A 30 5.61 12.88 16.44
C LYS A 30 4.20 12.42 16.83
N ILE A 31 3.95 11.12 16.71
CA ILE A 31 2.73 10.48 17.25
C ILE A 31 2.88 10.22 18.74
N ALA A 32 1.96 10.75 19.55
CA ALA A 32 1.84 10.49 20.98
C ALA A 32 0.36 10.46 21.38
N TYR A 33 -0.20 9.29 21.67
CA TYR A 33 -1.62 9.15 22.02
C TYR A 33 -1.99 9.95 23.28
N LYS A 34 -3.13 10.64 23.24
CA LYS A 34 -3.64 11.44 24.36
C LYS A 34 -4.07 10.52 25.51
N GLY A 35 -3.62 10.81 26.73
CA GLY A 35 -4.03 10.06 27.93
C GLY A 35 -3.35 8.70 28.13
N ALA A 36 -2.26 8.39 27.41
CA ALA A 36 -1.46 7.21 27.69
C ALA A 36 -0.58 7.42 28.95
N GLU A 37 -0.82 6.63 30.00
CA GLU A 37 0.09 6.53 31.16
C GLU A 37 1.22 5.53 30.86
N GLY A 38 2.19 5.91 30.00
CA GLY A 38 3.31 5.03 29.65
C GLY A 38 4.02 5.40 28.35
N PRO A 39 5.04 4.62 27.91
CA PRO A 39 5.66 4.82 26.60
C PRO A 39 4.59 4.80 25.50
N GLN A 40 4.76 5.69 24.50
CA GLN A 40 3.78 6.05 23.48
C GLN A 40 2.88 4.89 23.04
N TYR A 41 1.60 4.92 23.45
CA TYR A 41 0.61 3.96 23.00
C TYR A 41 0.36 4.15 21.50
N ASN A 42 0.69 3.14 20.70
CA ASN A 42 0.38 3.07 19.27
C ASN A 42 0.16 1.60 18.90
N PRO A 43 -1.09 1.13 18.74
CA PRO A 43 -1.38 -0.25 18.41
C PRO A 43 -0.68 -0.72 17.14
N VAL A 44 -0.20 -1.97 17.15
CA VAL A 44 0.50 -2.59 16.02
C VAL A 44 -0.11 -3.94 15.70
N GLY A 45 -0.53 -4.15 14.46
CA GLY A 45 -0.96 -5.44 13.95
C GLY A 45 0.14 -6.15 13.18
N THR A 46 0.45 -7.39 13.53
CA THR A 46 1.37 -8.24 12.75
C THR A 46 0.59 -9.34 12.04
N TYR A 47 0.69 -9.37 10.72
CA TYR A 47 0.05 -10.35 9.85
C TYR A 47 1.13 -11.26 9.25
N ARG A 48 0.85 -12.56 9.17
CA ARG A 48 1.76 -13.53 8.56
C ARG A 48 0.96 -14.55 7.77
N LYS A 49 1.32 -14.76 6.51
CA LYS A 49 0.71 -15.76 5.64
C LYS A 49 1.78 -16.52 4.86
N GLU A 50 1.64 -17.83 4.81
CA GLU A 50 2.43 -18.68 3.92
C GLU A 50 1.68 -18.82 2.59
N VAL A 51 2.41 -18.66 1.49
CA VAL A 51 1.88 -18.75 0.13
C VAL A 51 2.84 -19.55 -0.76
N VAL A 52 2.30 -20.25 -1.74
CA VAL A 52 3.09 -20.92 -2.77
C VAL A 52 2.88 -20.18 -4.08
N ILE A 53 3.96 -19.68 -4.66
CA ILE A 53 3.95 -19.08 -6.00
C ILE A 53 4.34 -20.20 -6.95
N PRO A 54 3.39 -20.75 -7.73
CA PRO A 54 3.57 -22.04 -8.41
C PRO A 54 4.71 -22.01 -9.43
N TRP A 55 4.86 -20.89 -10.13
CA TRP A 55 5.94 -20.64 -11.06
C TRP A 55 6.17 -19.14 -11.19
N GLN A 56 7.36 -18.75 -11.64
CA GLN A 56 7.67 -17.39 -12.04
C GLN A 56 8.10 -17.43 -13.50
N PRO A 57 7.42 -16.70 -14.42
CA PRO A 57 7.87 -16.64 -15.80
C PRO A 57 9.30 -16.15 -15.91
N ALA A 58 10.06 -16.74 -16.84
CA ALA A 58 11.33 -16.16 -17.26
C ALA A 58 11.09 -14.72 -17.74
N ASP A 59 12.03 -13.81 -17.45
CA ASP A 59 11.92 -12.40 -17.83
C ASP A 59 10.69 -11.68 -17.22
N SER A 60 10.38 -11.97 -15.95
CA SER A 60 9.27 -11.33 -15.23
C SER A 60 9.60 -10.97 -13.79
N ASP A 61 8.94 -9.94 -13.30
CA ASP A 61 8.98 -9.51 -11.90
C ASP A 61 7.68 -9.88 -11.18
N THR A 62 7.78 -10.29 -9.92
CA THR A 62 6.66 -10.57 -9.03
C THR A 62 6.47 -9.43 -8.03
N PHE A 63 5.23 -9.01 -7.86
CA PHE A 63 4.83 -7.90 -7.01
C PHE A 63 3.83 -8.35 -5.95
N LEU A 64 3.96 -7.77 -4.76
CA LEU A 64 2.92 -7.74 -3.74
C LEU A 64 2.13 -6.44 -3.87
N HIS A 65 0.81 -6.55 -4.07
CA HIS A 65 -0.11 -5.43 -4.06
C HIS A 65 -0.89 -5.42 -2.74
N ILE A 66 -0.93 -4.26 -2.07
CA ILE A 66 -1.76 -4.00 -0.90
C ILE A 66 -2.69 -2.84 -1.26
N GLY A 67 -4.00 -3.12 -1.37
CA GLY A 67 -4.96 -2.12 -1.90
C GLY A 67 -5.21 -0.93 -0.98
N ALA A 68 -5.08 -1.12 0.34
CA ALA A 68 -5.12 -0.08 1.37
C ALA A 68 -4.72 -0.67 2.72
N VAL A 69 -4.04 0.12 3.53
CA VAL A 69 -3.66 -0.23 4.89
C VAL A 69 -3.65 1.01 5.77
N THR A 70 -4.34 0.96 6.91
CA THR A 70 -4.41 2.12 7.80
C THR A 70 -3.50 1.90 9.02
N SER A 71 -2.51 2.76 9.30
CA SER A 71 -2.07 3.96 8.52
C SER A 71 -0.75 3.76 7.77
N ALA A 72 0.06 2.78 8.18
CA ALA A 72 1.33 2.48 7.52
C ALA A 72 1.71 1.02 7.67
N VAL A 73 2.53 0.51 6.74
CA VAL A 73 2.92 -0.89 6.71
C VAL A 73 4.42 -1.07 6.44
N TYR A 74 5.03 -2.00 7.17
CA TYR A 74 6.32 -2.58 6.82
C TYR A 74 6.11 -3.98 6.23
N VAL A 75 6.90 -4.33 5.22
CA VAL A 75 6.77 -5.58 4.46
C VAL A 75 8.04 -6.42 4.56
N TRP A 76 7.88 -7.70 4.88
CA TRP A 76 8.93 -8.72 4.79
C TRP A 76 8.47 -9.92 3.99
N VAL A 77 9.39 -10.51 3.24
CA VAL A 77 9.21 -11.78 2.53
C VAL A 77 10.35 -12.70 2.91
N ASN A 78 10.04 -13.89 3.44
CA ASN A 78 11.02 -14.88 3.89
C ASN A 78 12.07 -14.32 4.87
N GLY A 79 11.69 -13.34 5.69
CA GLY A 79 12.57 -12.65 6.64
C GLY A 79 13.38 -11.49 6.04
N THR A 80 13.38 -11.31 4.72
CA THR A 80 14.02 -10.18 4.05
C THR A 80 13.09 -8.96 4.08
N SER A 81 13.60 -7.81 4.55
CA SER A 81 12.89 -6.53 4.50
C SER A 81 12.73 -6.07 3.06
N ILE A 82 11.50 -5.76 2.66
CA ILE A 82 11.17 -5.32 1.30
C ILE A 82 10.98 -3.81 1.25
N GLY A 83 10.29 -3.24 2.24
CA GLY A 83 10.03 -1.80 2.26
C GLY A 83 8.97 -1.36 3.26
N TYR A 84 8.59 -0.09 3.12
CA TYR A 84 7.61 0.61 3.94
C TYR A 84 6.68 1.43 3.04
N SER A 85 5.42 1.60 3.42
CA SER A 85 4.48 2.52 2.77
C SER A 85 3.56 3.20 3.80
N GLN A 86 3.15 4.42 3.47
CA GLN A 86 2.18 5.25 4.18
C GLN A 86 1.24 5.91 3.16
N ASP A 87 0.07 6.37 3.61
CA ASP A 87 -1.18 6.65 2.87
C ASP A 87 -2.17 5.49 3.00
N SER A 88 -3.28 5.75 3.71
CA SER A 88 -4.25 4.72 4.04
C SER A 88 -5.29 4.43 2.96
N ARG A 89 -5.30 5.18 1.85
CA ARG A 89 -6.36 5.13 0.83
C ARG A 89 -5.86 4.83 -0.58
N LEU A 90 -4.56 4.96 -0.84
CA LEU A 90 -3.92 4.52 -2.08
C LEU A 90 -3.28 3.13 -1.95
N PRO A 91 -3.17 2.39 -3.07
CA PRO A 91 -2.49 1.11 -3.07
C PRO A 91 -0.97 1.26 -2.96
N ALA A 92 -0.32 0.24 -2.39
CA ALA A 92 1.13 0.10 -2.36
C ALA A 92 1.58 -1.17 -3.08
N GLU A 93 2.56 -1.04 -3.96
CA GLU A 93 3.15 -2.18 -4.70
C GLU A 93 4.63 -2.35 -4.36
N PHE A 94 5.01 -3.59 -4.04
CA PHE A 94 6.39 -3.94 -3.70
C PHE A 94 6.91 -5.00 -4.66
N ASN A 95 8.06 -4.76 -5.28
CA ASN A 95 8.75 -5.80 -6.07
C ASN A 95 9.40 -6.80 -5.10
N ILE A 96 8.88 -8.04 -5.08
CA ILE A 96 9.34 -9.10 -4.17
C ILE A 96 10.14 -10.19 -4.89
N THR A 97 10.44 -9.99 -6.19
CA THR A 97 11.06 -10.97 -7.09
C THR A 97 12.28 -11.66 -6.47
N ARG A 98 13.17 -10.89 -5.84
CA ARG A 98 14.42 -11.44 -5.27
C ARG A 98 14.24 -12.16 -3.94
N ALA A 99 13.11 -11.98 -3.28
CA ALA A 99 12.86 -12.52 -1.94
C ALA A 99 12.01 -13.80 -1.97
N VAL A 100 11.34 -14.09 -3.09
CA VAL A 100 10.49 -15.28 -3.26
C VAL A 100 11.26 -16.47 -3.81
N ARG A 101 10.78 -17.67 -3.50
CA ARG A 101 11.26 -18.97 -3.99
C ARG A 101 10.11 -19.68 -4.72
N PRO A 102 10.06 -19.61 -6.07
CA PRO A 102 9.01 -20.27 -6.85
C PRO A 102 8.93 -21.77 -6.56
N GLY A 103 7.70 -22.32 -6.57
CA GLY A 103 7.42 -23.73 -6.28
C GLY A 103 7.58 -24.12 -4.81
N GLN A 104 8.02 -23.22 -3.92
CA GLN A 104 8.21 -23.47 -2.50
C GLN A 104 7.27 -22.60 -1.63
N PRO A 105 7.08 -22.97 -0.36
CA PRO A 105 6.47 -22.08 0.62
C PRO A 105 7.26 -20.78 0.81
N ASN A 106 6.55 -19.66 0.71
CA ASN A 106 7.04 -18.31 0.96
C ASN A 106 6.23 -17.67 2.07
N VAL A 107 6.91 -17.08 3.04
CA VAL A 107 6.26 -16.37 4.15
C VAL A 107 6.22 -14.89 3.82
N ILE A 108 5.02 -14.32 3.75
CA ILE A 108 4.80 -12.87 3.69
C ILE A 108 4.41 -12.42 5.10
N ALA A 109 5.12 -11.44 5.64
CA ALA A 109 4.83 -10.83 6.93
C ALA A 109 4.67 -9.32 6.77
N LEU A 110 3.62 -8.78 7.40
CA LEU A 110 3.28 -7.36 7.39
C LEU A 110 3.19 -6.86 8.83
N ARG A 111 3.76 -5.69 9.10
CA ARG A 111 3.56 -4.98 10.37
C ARG A 111 2.87 -3.67 10.08
N VAL A 112 1.64 -3.54 10.56
CA VAL A 112 0.77 -2.39 10.36
C VAL A 112 0.76 -1.54 11.63
N LEU A 113 1.07 -0.26 11.49
CA LEU A 113 0.97 0.73 12.57
C LEU A 113 -0.41 1.37 12.53
N CYS A 114 -1.06 1.51 13.70
CA CYS A 114 -2.32 2.24 13.80
C CYS A 114 -2.12 3.69 13.36
N TRP A 115 -1.09 4.35 13.91
CA TRP A 115 -0.74 5.72 13.58
C TRP A 115 0.72 5.85 13.11
N CYS A 116 0.94 6.71 12.12
CA CYS A 116 2.25 7.19 11.67
C CYS A 116 2.19 8.72 11.54
N ASP A 117 3.29 9.36 11.19
CA ASP A 117 3.32 10.80 10.90
C ASP A 117 2.35 11.21 9.79
N GLY A 118 2.05 10.32 8.84
CA GLY A 118 0.98 10.53 7.84
C GLY A 118 -0.42 10.76 8.44
N ALA A 119 -0.68 10.31 9.67
CA ALA A 119 -1.98 10.48 10.32
C ALA A 119 -2.34 11.97 10.57
N PHE A 120 -1.36 12.88 10.59
CA PHE A 120 -1.61 14.33 10.63
C PHE A 120 -2.27 14.86 9.34
N LEU A 121 -2.29 14.07 8.26
CA LEU A 121 -2.95 14.40 6.99
C LEU A 121 -4.24 13.58 6.78
N GLU A 122 -4.60 12.71 7.72
CA GLU A 122 -5.72 11.77 7.64
C GLU A 122 -6.80 12.03 8.71
N ASP A 123 -6.96 13.29 9.12
CA ASP A 123 -7.92 13.75 10.14
C ASP A 123 -9.28 14.10 9.49
N GLN A 124 -9.93 13.10 8.91
CA GLN A 124 -11.30 13.26 8.42
C GLN A 124 -12.30 13.05 9.57
N ASP A 125 -13.45 13.74 9.50
CA ASP A 125 -14.60 13.52 10.40
C ASP A 125 -15.17 12.10 10.23
N MET A 126 -14.56 11.13 10.90
CA MET A 126 -14.85 9.70 10.77
C MET A 126 -14.32 8.90 11.97
N TRP A 127 -14.56 7.59 11.91
CA TRP A 127 -13.95 6.64 12.85
C TRP A 127 -12.48 6.40 12.51
N TRP A 128 -11.61 6.54 13.51
CA TRP A 128 -10.26 6.02 13.53
C TRP A 128 -10.31 4.50 13.67
N LEU A 129 -9.99 3.82 12.58
CA LEU A 129 -9.92 2.37 12.47
C LEU A 129 -8.62 1.99 11.76
N ALA A 130 -8.05 0.84 12.11
CA ALA A 130 -6.79 0.40 11.55
C ALA A 130 -6.83 -1.04 11.02
N GLY A 131 -5.82 -1.42 10.23
CA GLY A 131 -5.72 -2.74 9.62
C GLY A 131 -5.61 -2.71 8.10
N ILE A 132 -5.71 -3.90 7.48
CA ILE A 132 -5.62 -4.08 6.03
C ILE A 132 -7.05 -4.10 5.48
N THR A 133 -7.48 -2.98 4.90
CA THR A 133 -8.91 -2.71 4.63
C THR A 133 -9.33 -2.93 3.19
N ARG A 134 -8.40 -3.28 2.30
CA ARG A 134 -8.66 -3.71 0.92
C ARG A 134 -7.82 -4.93 0.56
N ASP A 135 -8.10 -5.47 -0.62
CA ASP A 135 -7.51 -6.71 -1.10
C ASP A 135 -5.98 -6.68 -1.13
N VAL A 136 -5.40 -7.85 -0.84
CA VAL A 136 -3.97 -8.11 -0.94
C VAL A 136 -3.77 -9.29 -1.87
N PHE A 137 -2.97 -9.10 -2.91
CA PHE A 137 -2.72 -10.15 -3.89
C PHE A 137 -1.30 -10.07 -4.45
N LEU A 138 -0.90 -11.17 -5.07
CA LEU A 138 0.35 -11.29 -5.81
C LEU A 138 0.05 -11.29 -7.30
N PHE A 139 0.92 -10.66 -8.07
CA PHE A 139 0.87 -10.73 -9.53
C PHE A 139 2.28 -10.64 -10.11
N SER A 140 2.43 -11.13 -11.34
CA SER A 140 3.70 -11.06 -12.08
C SER A 140 3.53 -10.22 -13.34
N ARG A 141 4.55 -9.44 -13.69
CA ARG A 141 4.61 -8.63 -14.91
C ARG A 141 5.84 -9.00 -15.72
N PRO A 142 5.73 -9.21 -17.05
CA PRO A 142 6.89 -9.39 -17.90
C PRO A 142 7.78 -8.13 -17.86
N HIS A 143 9.08 -8.27 -18.10
CA HIS A 143 10.01 -7.14 -18.04
C HIS A 143 9.65 -6.07 -19.07
N LEU A 144 9.20 -6.46 -20.27
CA LEU A 144 8.56 -5.57 -21.23
C LEU A 144 7.04 -5.56 -21.02
N HIS A 145 6.50 -4.43 -20.56
CA HIS A 145 5.05 -4.26 -20.35
C HIS A 145 4.61 -2.80 -20.58
N MET A 146 3.31 -2.61 -20.81
CA MET A 146 2.68 -1.29 -20.66
C MET A 146 2.64 -0.94 -19.18
N ARG A 147 3.33 0.14 -18.81
CA ARG A 147 3.40 0.64 -17.43
C ARG A 147 2.20 1.52 -17.11
N ASP A 148 1.82 2.38 -18.05
CA ASP A 148 0.77 3.37 -17.86
C ASP A 148 0.11 3.71 -19.20
N ILE A 149 -1.17 4.10 -19.15
CA ILE A 149 -1.96 4.51 -20.31
C ILE A 149 -2.76 5.75 -19.92
N SER A 150 -2.56 6.86 -20.64
CA SER A 150 -3.38 8.06 -20.51
C SER A 150 -4.27 8.22 -21.74
N ILE A 151 -5.58 8.38 -21.53
CA ILE A 151 -6.55 8.61 -22.59
C ILE A 151 -7.22 9.95 -22.35
N ARG A 152 -7.09 10.88 -23.29
CA ARG A 152 -7.64 12.24 -23.21
C ARG A 152 -8.57 12.49 -24.38
N ALA A 153 -9.85 12.74 -24.09
CA ALA A 153 -10.85 13.07 -25.10
C ALA A 153 -11.13 14.58 -25.11
N ARG A 154 -11.13 15.19 -26.30
CA ARG A 154 -11.44 16.61 -26.50
C ARG A 154 -12.60 16.76 -27.46
N LEU A 155 -13.54 17.63 -27.11
CA LEU A 155 -14.61 18.09 -28.00
C LEU A 155 -14.31 19.53 -28.45
N PRO A 156 -14.64 19.90 -29.70
CA PRO A 156 -14.56 21.30 -30.15
C PRO A 156 -15.42 22.22 -29.28
N SER A 157 -14.93 23.44 -29.04
CA SER A 157 -15.46 24.35 -28.01
C SER A 157 -16.80 25.03 -28.33
N VAL A 158 -17.42 24.83 -29.51
CA VAL A 158 -18.70 25.47 -29.84
C VAL A 158 -19.58 24.60 -30.74
N GLY A 159 -20.85 24.42 -30.35
CA GLY A 159 -21.95 24.14 -31.29
C GLY A 159 -22.39 22.69 -31.49
N GLY A 160 -22.66 21.94 -30.43
CA GLY A 160 -23.67 20.86 -30.41
C GLY A 160 -23.46 19.60 -31.28
N GLY A 161 -22.38 19.50 -32.04
CA GLY A 161 -22.04 18.32 -32.85
C GLY A 161 -20.79 18.56 -33.69
N GLY A 162 -19.99 17.51 -33.89
CA GLY A 162 -18.75 17.52 -34.65
C GLY A 162 -17.85 16.32 -34.30
N ASP A 163 -16.77 16.13 -35.07
CA ASP A 163 -15.78 15.09 -34.79
C ASP A 163 -15.03 15.41 -33.49
N GLY A 164 -14.89 14.41 -32.62
CA GLY A 164 -14.08 14.48 -31.40
C GLY A 164 -12.65 13.99 -31.65
N GLU A 165 -11.71 14.44 -30.82
CA GLU A 165 -10.33 13.96 -30.83
C GLU A 165 -10.08 13.09 -29.58
N VAL A 166 -9.39 11.97 -29.76
CA VAL A 166 -8.89 11.13 -28.66
C VAL A 166 -7.38 11.01 -28.79
N GLU A 167 -6.68 11.44 -27.77
CA GLU A 167 -5.24 11.29 -27.60
C GLU A 167 -4.97 10.12 -26.65
N VAL A 168 -4.12 9.18 -27.08
CA VAL A 168 -3.74 7.99 -26.30
C VAL A 168 -2.23 7.96 -26.14
N ASP A 169 -1.76 8.10 -24.91
CA ASP A 169 -0.36 7.98 -24.54
C ASP A 169 -0.12 6.64 -23.84
N ILE A 170 0.83 5.86 -24.34
CA ILE A 170 1.20 4.56 -23.75
C ILE A 170 2.66 4.63 -23.32
N ASP A 171 2.89 4.45 -22.02
CA ASP A 171 4.25 4.29 -21.50
C ASP A 171 4.63 2.81 -21.44
N LEU A 172 5.68 2.44 -22.17
CA LEU A 172 6.25 1.10 -22.17
C LEU A 172 7.49 1.07 -21.30
N ARG A 173 7.52 0.14 -20.33
CA ARG A 173 8.70 -0.11 -19.50
C ARG A 173 9.35 -1.42 -19.88
N ARG A 174 10.68 -1.38 -19.99
CA ARG A 174 11.55 -2.56 -19.90
C ARG A 174 12.26 -2.51 -18.55
N ALA A 175 11.88 -3.38 -17.61
CA ALA A 175 12.61 -3.52 -16.34
C ALA A 175 14.05 -3.95 -16.63
N ARG A 176 15.04 -3.24 -16.08
CA ARG A 176 16.46 -3.61 -16.24
C ARG A 176 16.83 -4.67 -15.21
N SER A 177 17.60 -5.67 -15.62
CA SER A 177 18.16 -6.65 -14.71
C SER A 177 19.08 -5.95 -13.71
N ALA A 178 18.69 -5.93 -12.44
CA ALA A 178 19.45 -5.85 -11.19
C ALA A 178 20.77 -5.07 -10.99
N GLY A 179 21.39 -4.47 -12.01
CA GLY A 179 22.68 -3.77 -11.93
C GLY A 179 22.59 -2.24 -11.95
N ASP A 180 21.41 -1.68 -12.19
CA ASP A 180 21.21 -0.23 -12.22
C ASP A 180 20.46 0.22 -10.95
N GLU A 181 21.16 0.20 -9.80
CA GLU A 181 20.70 0.90 -8.60
C GLU A 181 20.79 2.42 -8.86
N LEU A 182 19.63 3.07 -8.94
CA LEU A 182 19.54 4.51 -8.73
C LEU A 182 19.63 4.77 -7.23
N ALA A 183 20.84 5.03 -6.75
CA ALA A 183 21.04 5.67 -5.46
C ALA A 183 20.54 7.12 -5.56
N ILE A 184 19.50 7.45 -4.80
CA ILE A 184 19.23 8.84 -4.42
C ILE A 184 19.96 9.02 -3.09
N VAL A 185 21.02 9.82 -3.11
CA VAL A 185 21.68 10.35 -1.91
C VAL A 185 20.80 11.43 -1.30
#